data_AF-A0A2S8BGS1-F1
#
_entry.id   AF-A0A2S8BGS1-F1
#
_cell.length_a   1.000
_cell.length_b   1.000
_cell.length_c   1.000
_cell.angle_alpha   90.00
_cell.angle_beta   90.00
_cell.angle_gamma   90.00
#
_symmetry.space_group_name_H-M   'P 1'
#
loop_
_entity.id
_entity.type
_entity.pdbx_description
1 polymer ?
#
loop_
_entity_poly.entity_id
_entity_poly.type
_entity_poly.pdbx_seq_one_letter_code
_entity_poly.pdbx_strand_id
1 'polypeptide(L)' 'MGKWDDDIPLQPRGAAQPSSVAALLRALKLTDASKPAQLAGMREWLKTHTPSPGMEHSLRRKGYARLLDERTSA' A
#
# COMPACT_ATOMS: atom_id res chain seq x y z
N MET A 1 25.58 -8.79 -31.07
CA MET A 1 25.48 -8.82 -29.59
C MET A 1 24.09 -8.33 -29.22
N GLY A 2 23.16 -9.25 -29.00
CA GLY A 2 21.80 -8.93 -28.58
C GLY A 2 21.56 -9.50 -27.18
N LYS A 3 21.12 -8.65 -26.26
CA LYS A 3 20.01 -8.94 -25.35
C LYS A 3 19.57 -7.62 -24.70
N TRP A 4 18.64 -6.93 -25.34
CA TRP A 4 17.67 -6.12 -24.61
C TRP A 4 16.39 -6.96 -24.64
N ASP A 5 16.45 -8.11 -23.97
CA ASP A 5 15.25 -8.89 -23.67
C ASP A 5 14.60 -8.18 -22.47
N ASP A 6 14.08 -7.00 -22.77
CA ASP A 6 13.30 -6.19 -21.84
C ASP A 6 11.84 -6.67 -21.98
N ASP A 7 11.64 -7.96 -21.74
CA ASP A 7 10.30 -8.50 -21.48
C ASP A 7 9.92 -7.97 -20.09
N ILE A 8 9.54 -6.70 -20.01
CA ILE A 8 8.87 -6.15 -18.85
C ILE A 8 7.44 -6.67 -18.97
N PRO A 9 7.03 -7.69 -18.19
CA PRO A 9 5.66 -8.14 -18.22
C PRO A 9 4.78 -6.95 -17.83
N LEU A 10 4.00 -6.45 -18.79
CA LEU A 10 3.04 -5.39 -18.56
C LEU A 10 2.05 -5.90 -17.52
N GLN A 11 2.24 -5.48 -16.26
CA GLN A 11 1.33 -5.85 -15.20
C GLN A 11 -0.07 -5.36 -15.57
N PRO A 12 -1.10 -6.21 -15.46
CA PRO A 12 -2.46 -5.79 -15.74
C PRO A 12 -2.83 -4.59 -14.87
N ARG A 13 -3.62 -3.67 -15.42
CA ARG A 13 -4.05 -2.46 -14.71
C ARG A 13 -4.72 -2.88 -13.39
N GLY A 14 -4.12 -2.50 -12.26
CA GLY A 14 -4.59 -2.87 -10.92
C GLY A 14 -3.78 -3.95 -10.20
N ALA A 15 -2.82 -4.61 -10.86
CA ALA A 15 -1.90 -5.54 -10.18
C ALA A 15 -0.79 -4.84 -9.38
N ALA A 16 -0.54 -3.56 -9.66
CA ALA A 16 0.42 -2.77 -8.91
C ALA A 16 -0.16 -2.44 -7.52
N GLN A 17 0.39 -3.08 -6.49
CA GLN A 17 0.04 -2.77 -5.11
C GLN A 17 0.51 -1.35 -4.74
N PRO A 18 -0.26 -0.62 -3.91
CA PRO A 18 0.15 0.69 -3.44
C PRO A 18 1.41 0.58 -2.58
N SER A 19 2.47 1.29 -2.99
CA SER A 19 3.77 1.31 -2.30
C SER A 19 3.90 2.44 -1.27
N SER A 20 2.84 3.19 -1.02
CA SER A 20 2.84 4.33 -0.10
C SER A 20 1.44 4.68 0.39
N VAL A 21 1.34 5.32 1.57
CA VAL A 21 0.07 5.74 2.17
C VAL A 21 -0.76 6.60 1.21
N ALA A 22 -0.14 7.57 0.54
CA ALA A 22 -0.83 8.43 -0.43
C ALA A 22 -1.38 7.65 -1.63
N ALA A 23 -0.65 6.63 -2.11
CA ALA A 23 -1.11 5.77 -3.20
C ALA A 23 -2.26 4.88 -2.74
N LEU A 24 -2.19 4.34 -1.51
CA LEU A 24 -3.27 3.54 -0.93
C LEU A 24 -4.54 4.37 -0.75
N LEU A 25 -4.44 5.57 -0.16
CA LEU A 25 -5.61 6.44 0.02
C LEU A 25 -6.24 6.83 -1.32
N ARG A 26 -5.45 7.02 -2.37
CA ARG A 26 -5.99 7.23 -3.74
C ARG A 26 -6.70 6.00 -4.26
N ALA A 27 -6.11 4.81 -4.11
CA ALA A 27 -6.72 3.54 -4.52
C ALA A 27 -8.04 3.28 -3.79
N LEU A 28 -8.10 3.60 -2.50
CA LEU A 28 -9.30 3.49 -1.67
C LEU A 28 -10.29 4.65 -1.85
N LYS A 29 -9.94 5.68 -2.64
CA LYS A 29 -10.71 6.94 -2.80
C LYS A 29 -10.96 7.66 -1.46
N LEU A 30 -10.02 7.54 -0.52
CA LEU A 30 -10.06 8.12 0.84
C LEU A 30 -9.16 9.35 1.00
N THR A 31 -8.64 9.92 -0.09
CA THR A 31 -7.72 11.08 -0.02
C THR A 31 -8.32 12.31 0.67
N ASP A 32 -9.61 12.54 0.50
CA ASP A 32 -10.35 13.66 1.12
C ASP A 32 -11.09 13.23 2.40
N ALA A 33 -11.07 11.93 2.73
CA ALA A 33 -11.79 11.41 3.88
C ALA A 33 -11.16 11.89 5.19
N SER A 34 -11.96 11.95 6.25
CA SER A 34 -11.47 12.27 7.59
C SER A 34 -10.39 11.27 8.05
N LYS A 35 -9.44 11.72 8.87
CA LYS A 35 -8.39 10.86 9.45
C LYS A 35 -8.89 9.51 10.01
N PRO A 36 -9.99 9.42 10.78
CA PRO A 36 -10.50 8.13 11.25
C PRO A 36 -10.96 7.21 10.11
N ALA A 37 -11.57 7.76 9.06
CA ALA A 37 -11.99 6.99 7.88
C ALA A 37 -10.79 6.49 7.07
N GLN A 38 -9.76 7.33 6.90
CA GLN A 38 -8.50 6.92 6.30
C GLN A 38 -7.86 5.77 7.08
N LEU A 39 -7.82 5.87 8.42
CA LEU A 39 -7.24 4.85 9.29
C LEU A 39 -8.00 3.52 9.22
N ALA A 40 -9.34 3.57 9.26
CA ALA A 40 -10.18 2.39 9.09
C ALA A 40 -9.95 1.72 7.73
N GLY A 41 -9.93 2.50 6.64
CA GLY A 41 -9.67 1.96 5.31
C GLY A 41 -8.29 1.32 5.16
N MET A 42 -7.24 1.94 5.72
CA MET A 42 -5.90 1.35 5.72
C MET A 42 -5.83 0.06 6.54
N ARG A 43 -6.49 0.01 7.70
CA ARG A 43 -6.58 -1.18 8.54
C ARG A 43 -7.25 -2.33 7.80
N GLU A 44 -8.41 -2.09 7.18
CA GLU A 44 -9.12 -3.12 6.41
C GLU A 44 -8.29 -3.63 5.23
N TRP A 45 -7.58 -2.73 4.54
CA TRP A 45 -6.70 -3.12 3.46
C TRP A 45 -5.54 -4.03 3.93
N LEU A 46 -4.92 -3.68 5.06
CA LEU A 46 -3.79 -4.44 5.64
C LEU A 46 -4.18 -5.85 6.15
N LYS A 47 -5.46 -6.11 6.41
CA LYS A 47 -5.94 -7.46 6.77
C LYS A 47 -5.87 -8.44 5.61
N THR A 48 -6.05 -7.96 4.38
CA THR A 48 -6.18 -8.79 3.18
C THR A 48 -4.98 -8.68 2.26
N HIS A 49 -4.09 -7.70 2.50
CA HIS A 49 -2.93 -7.44 1.66
C HIS A 49 -1.65 -7.42 2.49
N THR A 50 -0.57 -7.97 1.93
CA THR A 50 0.77 -7.86 2.50
C THR A 50 1.39 -6.54 2.01
N PRO A 51 1.71 -5.58 2.89
CA PRO A 51 2.34 -4.33 2.48
C PRO A 51 3.75 -4.59 1.96
N SER A 52 4.15 -3.90 0.89
CA SER A 52 5.54 -3.92 0.41
C SER A 52 6.45 -3.13 1.37
N PRO A 53 7.78 -3.32 1.36
CA PRO A 53 8.71 -2.61 2.24
C PRO A 53 8.58 -1.06 2.16
N GLY A 54 8.33 -0.54 0.96
CA GLY A 54 8.07 0.90 0.76
C GLY A 54 6.79 1.38 1.45
N MET A 55 5.76 0.53 1.48
CA MET A 55 4.49 0.81 2.15
C MET A 55 4.67 0.81 3.67
N GLU A 56 5.39 -0.17 4.23
CA GLU A 56 5.73 -0.22 5.65
C GLU A 56 6.52 1.01 6.09
N HIS A 57 7.53 1.39 5.29
CA HIS A 57 8.29 2.61 5.53
C HIS A 57 7.40 3.86 5.50
N SER A 58 6.50 3.95 4.52
CA SER A 58 5.54 5.06 4.38
C SER A 58 4.60 5.15 5.59
N LEU A 59 4.08 4.00 6.05
CA LEU A 59 3.22 3.91 7.23
C LEU A 59 3.96 4.37 8.50
N ARG A 60 5.19 3.90 8.72
CA ARG A 60 6.01 4.32 9.87
C ARG A 60 6.29 5.82 9.84
N ARG A 61 6.74 6.35 8.69
CA ARG A 61 7.06 7.77 8.52
C ARG A 61 5.85 8.69 8.73
N LYS A 62 4.65 8.23 8.39
CA LYS A 62 3.38 8.98 8.54
C LYS A 62 2.72 8.80 9.90
N GLY A 63 3.31 8.02 10.82
CA GLY A 63 2.77 7.79 12.17
C GLY A 63 1.74 6.67 12.26
N TYR A 64 1.61 5.84 11.23
CA TYR A 64 0.70 4.69 11.17
C TYR A 64 1.39 3.36 11.50
N ALA A 65 2.54 3.39 12.19
CA ALA A 65 3.30 2.20 12.56
C ALA A 65 2.45 1.18 13.34
N ARG A 66 1.51 1.66 14.17
CA ARG A 66 0.58 0.82 14.93
C ARG A 66 -0.26 -0.12 14.06
N LEU A 67 -0.57 0.27 12.82
CA LEU A 67 -1.33 -0.58 11.90
C LEU A 67 -0.55 -1.83 11.47
N LEU A 68 0.78 -1.76 11.44
CA LEU A 68 1.65 -2.91 11.12
C LEU A 68 1.74 -3.88 12.31
N ASP A 69 1.77 -3.34 13.52
CA ASP A 69 1.78 -4.09 14.77
C ASP A 69 0.45 -4.84 14.99
N GLU A 70 -0.68 -4.16 14.77
CA GLU A 70 -2.01 -4.77 14.83
C GLU A 70 -2.20 -5.90 13.81
N ARG A 71 -1.57 -5.80 12.63
CA ARG A 71 -1.59 -6.86 11.62
C ARG A 71 -0.77 -8.09 12.05
N THR A 72 0.36 -7.88 12.72
CA THR A 72 1.26 -8.98 13.14
C THR A 72 0.69 -9.76 14.33
N SER A 73 -0.15 -9.10 15.13
CA SER A 73 -0.81 -9.69 16.31
C SER A 73 -2.16 -10.34 16.01
N ALA A 74 -2.63 -10.29 14.75
CA ALA A 74 -3.91 -10.84 14.29
C ALA A 74 -3.71 -12.14 13.51
#